data_AF-A0A2B4F1J9-F1
#
_entry.id   AF-A0A2B4F1J9-F1
#
_cell.length_a   1.000
_cell.length_b   1.000
_cell.length_c   1.000
_cell.angle_alpha   90.00
_cell.angle_beta   90.00
_cell.angle_gamma   90.00
#
_symmetry.space_group_name_H-M   'P 1'
#
loop_
_entity.id
_entity.type
_entity.pdbx_description
1 polymer ?
#
loop_
_entity_poly.entity_id
_entity_poly.type
_entity_poly.pdbx_seq_one_letter_code
_entity_poly.pdbx_strand_id
1 'polypeptide(L)'
;MNKWERMSQDSSFRQAYEAREKVLMDEAAKFAYAEQKGIEKGIEKGIEQGKIQLIRGMHKNGMPIEDIAKFTSLNIEEIRNILQA
;
A
#
# COMPACT_ATOMS: atom_id res chain seq x y z
N MET A 1 39.16 36.89 8.57
CA MET A 1 37.89 36.20 8.31
C MET A 1 37.99 35.52 6.96
N ASN A 2 37.93 34.20 6.98
CA ASN A 2 37.96 33.40 5.77
C ASN A 2 36.62 33.53 5.02
N LYS A 3 36.65 33.48 3.68
CA LYS A 3 35.45 33.61 2.82
C LYS A 3 34.30 32.70 3.25
N TRP A 4 34.64 31.54 3.79
CA TRP A 4 33.74 30.50 4.32
C TRP A 4 32.96 30.94 5.56
N GLU A 5 33.59 31.67 6.49
CA GLU A 5 32.94 32.18 7.71
C GLU A 5 31.88 33.24 7.39
N ARG A 6 32.12 34.03 6.32
CA ARG A 6 31.18 35.06 5.86
C ARG A 6 29.94 34.49 5.16
N MET A 7 30.09 33.36 4.46
CA MET A 7 28.97 32.64 3.83
C MET A 7 28.10 31.91 4.88
N SER A 8 28.71 31.41 5.95
CA SER A 8 28.00 30.80 7.09
C SER A 8 27.16 31.80 7.90
N GLN A 9 27.50 33.09 7.87
CA GLN A 9 26.75 34.16 8.54
C GLN A 9 25.73 34.85 7.62
N ASP A 10 25.68 34.50 6.33
CA ASP A 10 24.72 35.07 5.38
C ASP A 10 23.42 34.24 5.41
N SER A 11 22.43 34.76 6.14
CA SER A 11 21.09 34.15 6.32
C SER A 11 20.46 33.68 5.01
N SER A 12 20.72 34.40 3.90
CA SER A 12 20.18 34.09 2.58
C SER A 12 20.68 32.76 2.00
N PHE A 13 21.97 32.44 2.21
CA PHE A 13 22.58 31.22 1.70
C PHE A 13 22.06 29.99 2.46
N ARG A 14 21.89 30.14 3.78
CA ARG A 14 21.31 29.10 4.63
C ARG A 14 19.87 28.81 4.25
N GLN A 15 19.05 29.84 4.03
CA GLN A 15 17.67 29.69 3.57
C GLN A 15 17.57 28.99 2.20
N ALA A 16 18.43 29.36 1.24
CA ALA A 16 18.44 28.73 -0.08
C ALA A 16 18.86 27.25 0.00
N TYR A 17 19.80 26.91 0.89
CA TYR A 17 20.21 25.54 1.13
C TYR A 17 19.08 24.73 1.79
N GLU A 18 18.49 25.24 2.87
CA GLU A 18 17.38 24.60 3.59
C GLU A 18 16.16 24.41 2.68
N ALA A 19 15.86 25.37 1.79
CA ALA A 19 14.77 25.23 0.81
C ALA A 19 15.02 24.11 -0.20
N ARG A 20 16.26 23.95 -0.69
CA ARG A 20 16.62 22.84 -1.58
C ARG A 20 16.55 21.51 -0.88
N GLU A 21 17.09 21.44 0.34
CA GLU A 21 17.04 20.24 1.16
C GLU A 21 15.58 19.83 1.42
N LYS A 22 14.71 20.79 1.73
CA LYS A 22 13.28 20.54 1.89
C LYS A 22 12.64 19.95 0.63
N VAL A 23 12.94 20.47 -0.57
CA VAL A 23 12.40 19.91 -1.82
C VAL A 23 12.83 18.46 -2.02
N LEU A 24 14.10 18.14 -1.76
CA LEU A 24 14.60 16.77 -1.86
C LEU A 24 13.91 15.84 -0.85
N MET A 25 13.67 16.32 0.37
CA MET A 25 12.95 15.56 1.39
C MET A 25 11.48 15.35 1.02
N ASP A 26 10.82 16.38 0.51
CA ASP A 26 9.42 16.31 0.05
C ASP A 26 9.28 15.33 -1.14
N GLU A 27 10.26 15.31 -2.06
CA GLU A 27 10.32 14.34 -3.16
C GLU A 27 10.53 12.91 -2.64
N ALA A 28 11.52 12.70 -1.77
CA ALA A 28 11.76 11.40 -1.15
C ALA A 28 10.54 10.88 -0.39
N ALA A 29 9.86 11.75 0.36
CA ALA A 29 8.63 11.43 1.08
C ALA A 29 7.49 11.02 0.13
N LYS A 30 7.34 11.70 -1.01
CA LYS A 30 6.33 11.31 -2.03
C LYS A 30 6.59 9.91 -2.58
N PHE A 31 7.84 9.58 -2.89
CA PHE A 31 8.19 8.25 -3.39
C PHE A 31 7.95 7.17 -2.34
N ALA A 32 8.43 7.38 -1.11
CA ALA A 32 8.21 6.45 -0.01
C ALA A 32 6.72 6.19 0.25
N TYR A 33 5.91 7.25 0.22
CA TYR A 33 4.46 7.15 0.37
C TYR A 33 3.80 6.36 -0.77
N ALA A 34 4.23 6.61 -2.02
CA ALA A 34 3.70 5.89 -3.18
C ALA A 34 4.05 4.40 -3.13
N GLU A 35 5.28 4.05 -2.72
CA GLU A 35 5.72 2.68 -2.54
C GLU A 35 4.92 1.97 -1.44
N GLN A 36 4.78 2.59 -0.27
CA GLN A 36 4.01 2.04 0.83
C GLN A 36 2.55 1.78 0.43
N LYS A 37 1.91 2.75 -0.24
CA LYS A 37 0.55 2.57 -0.76
C LYS A 37 0.46 1.48 -1.84
N GLY A 38 1.49 1.35 -2.67
CA GLY A 38 1.57 0.30 -3.68
C GLY A 38 1.59 -1.09 -3.04
N ILE A 39 2.42 -1.26 -2.01
CA ILE A 39 2.52 -2.50 -1.24
C ILE A 39 1.21 -2.82 -0.52
N GLU A 40 0.63 -1.85 0.19
CA GLU A 40 -0.63 -2.02 0.92
C GLU A 40 -1.76 -2.49 -0.02
N LYS A 41 -1.94 -1.80 -1.15
CA LYS A 41 -2.93 -2.19 -2.18
C LYS A 41 -2.62 -3.56 -2.79
N GLY A 42 -1.35 -3.89 -2.97
CA GLY A 42 -0.93 -5.18 -3.50
C GLY A 42 -1.29 -6.33 -2.55
N ILE A 43 -1.03 -6.13 -1.25
CA ILE A 43 -1.37 -7.11 -0.20
C ILE A 43 -2.89 -7.28 -0.12
N GLU A 44 -3.65 -6.18 -0.07
CA GLU A 44 -5.12 -6.23 0.00
C GLU A 44 -5.71 -7.01 -1.19
N LYS A 45 -5.30 -6.67 -2.41
CA LYS A 45 -5.72 -7.40 -3.62
C LYS A 45 -5.30 -8.86 -3.60
N GLY A 46 -4.09 -9.17 -3.13
CA GLY A 46 -3.60 -10.55 -3.02
C GLY A 46 -4.43 -11.39 -2.05
N ILE A 47 -4.79 -10.81 -0.90
CA ILE A 47 -5.66 -11.47 0.08
C ILE A 47 -7.05 -11.72 -0.51
N GLU A 48 -7.64 -10.74 -1.19
CA GLU A 48 -8.96 -10.88 -1.83
C GLU A 48 -8.96 -11.97 -2.91
N GLN A 49 -7.96 -11.94 -3.81
CA GLN A 49 -7.79 -12.96 -4.84
C GLN A 49 -7.58 -14.36 -4.23
N GLY A 50 -6.79 -14.46 -3.15
CA GLY A 50 -6.58 -15.71 -2.42
C GLY A 50 -7.89 -16.27 -1.84
N LYS A 51 -8.73 -15.43 -1.24
CA LYS A 51 -10.05 -15.82 -0.74
C LYS A 51 -10.95 -16.35 -1.86
N ILE A 52 -11.00 -15.66 -3.00
CA ILE A 52 -11.78 -16.06 -4.16
C ILE A 52 -11.32 -17.43 -4.69
N GLN A 53 -10.00 -17.61 -4.85
CA GLN A 53 -9.44 -18.88 -5.30
C GLN A 53 -9.72 -20.02 -4.33
N LEU A 54 -9.65 -19.76 -3.03
CA LEU A 54 -9.97 -20.75 -1.99
C LEU A 54 -11.43 -21.20 -2.10
N ILE A 55 -12.37 -20.28 -2.18
CA ILE A 55 -13.82 -20.56 -2.29
C ILE A 55 -14.12 -21.36 -3.56
N ARG A 56 -13.56 -20.95 -4.70
CA ARG A 56 -13.70 -21.67 -5.97
C ARG A 56 -13.12 -23.07 -5.91
N GLY A 57 -11.96 -23.23 -5.26
CA GLY A 57 -11.32 -24.52 -5.04
C GLY A 57 -12.17 -25.45 -4.15
N MET A 58 -12.69 -24.94 -3.04
CA MET A 58 -13.57 -25.68 -2.13
C MET A 58 -14.84 -26.15 -2.85
N HIS A 59 -15.51 -25.24 -3.58
CA HIS A 59 -16.71 -25.57 -4.34
C HIS A 59 -16.44 -26.60 -5.45
N LYS A 60 -15.33 -26.45 -6.18
CA LYS A 60 -14.92 -27.39 -7.23
C LYS A 60 -14.63 -28.80 -6.68
N ASN A 61 -14.17 -28.90 -5.43
CA ASN A 61 -13.94 -30.16 -4.75
C ASN A 61 -15.21 -30.78 -4.13
N GLY A 62 -16.39 -30.21 -4.43
CA GLY A 62 -17.68 -30.76 -3.99
C GLY A 62 -18.08 -30.35 -2.57
N MET A 63 -17.40 -29.38 -1.95
CA MET A 63 -17.83 -28.83 -0.66
C MET A 63 -19.12 -28.00 -0.84
N PRO A 64 -20.18 -28.27 -0.06
CA PRO A 64 -21.42 -27.51 -0.15
C PRO A 64 -21.21 -26.06 0.35
N ILE A 65 -21.98 -25.13 -0.22
CA ILE A 65 -21.84 -23.69 0.04
C ILE A 65 -22.03 -23.36 1.52
N GLU A 66 -22.90 -24.09 2.22
CA GLU A 66 -23.16 -23.93 3.65
C GLU A 66 -21.92 -24.25 4.50
N ASP A 67 -21.11 -25.22 4.08
CA ASP A 67 -19.87 -25.57 4.80
C ASP A 67 -18.75 -24.59 4.45
N ILE A 68 -18.66 -24.17 3.18
CA ILE A 68 -17.74 -23.08 2.78
C ILE A 68 -18.01 -21.83 3.62
N ALA A 69 -19.28 -21.43 3.77
CA ALA A 69 -19.69 -20.28 4.59
C ALA A 69 -19.19 -20.38 6.03
N LYS A 70 -19.29 -21.57 6.65
CA LYS A 70 -18.78 -21.82 8.00
C LYS A 70 -17.26 -21.69 8.08
N PHE A 71 -16.53 -22.26 7.10
CA PHE A 71 -15.05 -22.26 7.12
C PHE A 71 -14.46 -20.90 6.77
N THR A 72 -15.07 -20.16 5.85
CA THR A 72 -14.58 -18.84 5.42
C THR A 72 -15.16 -17.70 6.24
N SER A 73 -16.14 -17.97 7.12
CA SER A 73 -16.90 -16.95 7.87
C SER A 73 -17.50 -15.88 6.95
N LEU A 74 -17.95 -16.29 5.76
CA LEU A 74 -18.59 -15.42 4.77
C LEU A 74 -20.05 -15.79 4.64
N ASN A 75 -20.86 -14.83 4.19
CA ASN A 75 -22.26 -15.09 3.94
C ASN A 75 -22.43 -15.92 2.65
N ILE A 76 -23.50 -16.72 2.63
CA ILE A 76 -23.86 -17.55 1.46
C ILE A 76 -24.01 -16.69 0.20
N GLU A 77 -24.53 -15.47 0.34
CA GLU A 77 -24.70 -14.52 -0.77
C GLU A 77 -23.36 -14.04 -1.33
N GLU A 78 -22.38 -13.73 -0.46
CA GLU A 78 -21.03 -13.35 -0.88
C GLU A 78 -20.33 -14.49 -1.63
N ILE A 79 -20.47 -15.73 -1.13
CA ILE A 79 -19.93 -16.91 -1.79
C ILE A 79 -20.58 -17.13 -3.15
N ARG A 80 -21.90 -16.97 -3.26
CA ARG A 80 -22.61 -17.06 -4.55
C ARG A 80 -22.12 -16.01 -5.53
N ASN A 81 -21.94 -14.76 -5.10
CA ASN A 81 -21.40 -13.70 -5.95
C ASN A 81 -20.00 -14.04 -6.46
N ILE A 82 -19.14 -14.60 -5.60
CA ILE A 82 -17.77 -15.02 -5.98
C ILE A 82 -17.76 -16.18 -6.98
N LEU A 83 -18.73 -17.10 -6.88
CA LEU A 83 -18.88 -18.24 -7.78
C LEU A 83 -19.59 -17.91 -9.10
N GLN A 84 -20.41 -16.85 -9.13
CA GLN A 84 -21.11 -16.36 -10.32
C GLN A 84 -20.28 -15.41 -11.19
N ALA A 85 -19.24 -14.79 -10.61
CA ALA A 85 -18.29 -13.92 -11.30
C ALA A 85 -17.25 -14.70 -12.14
#